data_AF-A0A1Q4BCU4-F1
#
_entry.id   AF-A0A1Q4BCU4-F1
#
_cell.length_a   1.000
_cell.length_b   1.000
_cell.length_c   1.000
_cell.angle_alpha   90.00
_cell.angle_beta   90.00
_cell.angle_gamma   90.00
#
_symmetry.space_group_name_H-M   'P 1'
#
loop_
_entity.id
_entity.type
_entity.pdbx_description
1 polymer ?
#
loop_
_entity_poly.entity_id
_entity_poly.type
_entity_poly.pdbx_seq_one_letter_code
_entity_poly.pdbx_strand_id
1 'polypeptide(L)'
;MTSHLRTPSGGLLRRLRHDKRGVAAVEFALILPFMLLLYLGTAELTQGLMASRKSTLVARALSDLVAQLASGSNMTETEATNVFNAATAIMSPFPTTTLKMTITSVEFVVNSSKANGYDAKPRWTITRNGGTARPCTILNPVANTDAPASTNMPNGMYGAGSIIVADVTYAYQPPFGSAVLQWSSTDAAINMRQTTYMRPRNQTIIAMPTAVTGGTICPSS
;
A
#
# COMPACT_ATOMS: atom_id res chain seq x y z
N MET A 1 -39.75 37.63 -65.18
CA MET A 1 -40.18 37.38 -63.78
C MET A 1 -38.93 37.09 -62.96
N THR A 2 -38.31 38.13 -62.40
CA THR A 2 -37.04 38.06 -61.66
C THR A 2 -37.33 38.10 -60.16
N SER A 3 -37.04 37.00 -59.45
CA SER A 3 -37.18 36.93 -58.00
C SER A 3 -35.91 37.42 -57.31
N HIS A 4 -36.05 38.44 -56.46
CA HIS A 4 -34.96 38.97 -55.65
C HIS A 4 -34.83 38.15 -54.36
N LEU A 5 -33.72 37.41 -54.22
CA LEU A 5 -33.30 36.79 -52.96
C LEU A 5 -32.69 37.87 -52.05
N ARG A 6 -33.37 38.16 -50.94
CA ARG A 6 -32.91 39.11 -49.92
C ARG A 6 -32.22 38.33 -48.80
N THR A 7 -30.90 38.39 -48.73
CA THR A 7 -30.10 37.79 -47.64
C THR A 7 -30.09 38.71 -46.41
N PRO A 8 -30.62 38.28 -45.23
CA PRO A 8 -30.61 39.08 -44.03
C PRO A 8 -29.36 38.74 -43.19
N SER A 9 -28.17 39.12 -43.65
CA SER A 9 -26.90 38.79 -42.97
C SER A 9 -26.56 39.72 -41.79
N GLY A 10 -27.08 40.95 -41.76
CA GLY A 10 -26.76 41.93 -40.70
C GLY A 10 -27.48 41.73 -39.36
N GLY A 11 -28.64 41.06 -39.34
CA GLY A 11 -29.44 40.85 -38.13
C GLY A 11 -28.91 39.74 -37.22
N LEU A 12 -28.22 38.75 -37.79
CA LEU A 12 -27.70 37.59 -37.05
C LEU A 12 -26.53 37.99 -36.14
N LEU A 13 -25.60 38.80 -36.65
CA LEU A 13 -24.43 39.28 -35.91
C LEU A 13 -24.82 40.20 -34.73
N ARG A 14 -25.85 41.04 -34.90
CA ARG A 14 -26.36 41.90 -33.82
C ARG A 14 -27.13 41.11 -32.76
N ARG A 15 -27.81 40.02 -33.15
CA ARG A 15 -28.45 39.08 -32.21
C ARG A 15 -27.41 38.31 -31.39
N LEU A 16 -26.38 37.77 -32.03
CA LEU A 16 -25.27 37.08 -31.33
C LEU A 16 -24.55 38.02 -30.35
N ARG A 17 -24.39 39.31 -30.68
CA ARG A 17 -23.73 40.31 -29.82
C ARG A 17 -24.59 40.79 -28.63
N HIS A 18 -25.91 40.59 -28.68
CA HIS A 18 -26.83 40.96 -27.59
C HIS A 18 -27.24 39.76 -26.74
N ASP A 19 -26.81 38.55 -27.13
CA ASP A 19 -27.19 37.32 -26.44
C ASP A 19 -26.29 37.10 -25.22
N LYS A 20 -26.75 37.60 -24.07
CA LYS A 20 -26.08 37.41 -22.76
C LYS A 20 -25.88 35.93 -22.42
N ARG A 21 -26.66 35.03 -23.00
CA ARG A 21 -26.51 33.57 -22.83
C ARG A 21 -25.26 33.04 -23.53
N GLY A 22 -24.86 33.63 -24.67
CA GLY A 22 -23.65 33.26 -25.38
C GLY A 22 -22.37 33.64 -24.63
N VAL A 23 -22.36 34.80 -23.97
CA VAL A 23 -21.23 35.25 -23.13
C VAL A 23 -21.05 34.33 -21.93
N ALA A 24 -22.14 34.01 -21.23
CA ALA A 24 -22.11 33.07 -20.10
C ALA A 24 -21.62 31.66 -20.50
N ALA A 25 -21.95 31.20 -21.72
CA ALA A 25 -21.47 29.91 -22.23
C ALA A 25 -19.94 29.90 -22.47
N VAL A 26 -19.36 31.00 -22.94
CA VAL A 26 -17.91 31.13 -23.13
C VAL A 26 -17.18 31.20 -21.80
N GLU A 27 -17.70 31.96 -20.83
CA GLU A 27 -17.15 32.02 -19.47
C GLU A 27 -17.15 30.65 -18.81
N PHE A 28 -18.24 29.89 -18.94
CA PHE A 28 -18.33 28.52 -18.43
C PHE A 28 -17.34 27.59 -19.14
N ALA A 29 -17.22 27.68 -20.46
CA ALA A 29 -16.29 26.85 -21.23
C ALA A 29 -14.82 27.07 -20.81
N LEU A 30 -14.46 28.29 -20.38
CA LEU A 30 -13.11 28.61 -19.88
C LEU A 30 -12.86 28.10 -18.46
N ILE A 31 -13.88 28.07 -17.59
CA ILE A 31 -13.75 27.63 -16.18
C ILE A 31 -13.92 26.11 -16.04
N LEU A 32 -14.75 25.49 -16.87
CA LEU A 32 -15.01 24.05 -16.90
C LEU A 32 -13.75 23.16 -16.87
N PRO A 33 -12.67 23.41 -17.65
CA PRO A 33 -11.47 22.56 -17.58
C PRO A 33 -10.83 22.56 -16.19
N PHE A 34 -10.80 23.70 -15.49
CA PHE A 34 -10.26 23.78 -14.14
C PHE A 34 -11.17 23.08 -13.12
N MET A 35 -12.48 23.23 -13.26
CA MET A 35 -13.45 22.51 -12.43
C MET A 35 -13.31 20.99 -12.57
N LEU A 36 -13.15 20.49 -13.81
CA LEU A 36 -12.96 19.07 -14.07
C LEU A 36 -11.64 18.55 -13.49
N LEU A 37 -10.55 19.30 -13.64
CA LEU A 37 -9.25 18.93 -13.06
C LEU A 37 -9.32 18.83 -11.53
N LEU A 38 -9.96 19.80 -10.87
CA LEU A 38 -10.13 19.77 -9.41
C LEU A 38 -11.04 18.62 -8.97
N TYR A 39 -12.13 18.37 -9.69
CA TYR A 39 -13.03 17.27 -9.39
C TYR A 39 -12.34 15.90 -9.53
N LEU A 40 -11.70 15.65 -10.67
CA LEU A 40 -10.99 14.38 -10.90
C LEU A 40 -9.78 14.23 -9.96
N GLY A 41 -9.03 15.31 -9.74
CA GLY A 41 -7.88 15.31 -8.84
C GLY A 41 -8.26 14.97 -7.40
N THR A 42 -9.36 15.54 -6.88
CA THR A 42 -9.84 15.23 -5.53
C THR A 42 -10.43 13.82 -5.42
N ALA A 43 -11.14 13.34 -6.45
CA ALA A 43 -11.65 11.98 -6.52
C ALA A 43 -10.51 10.95 -6.48
N GLU A 44 -9.46 11.16 -7.28
CA GLU A 44 -8.26 10.31 -7.33
C GLU A 44 -7.49 10.32 -6.02
N LEU A 45 -7.26 11.50 -5.45
CA LEU A 45 -6.58 11.64 -4.17
C LEU A 45 -7.32 10.89 -3.05
N THR A 46 -8.67 10.97 -3.06
CA THR A 46 -9.50 10.25 -2.10
C THR A 46 -9.35 8.74 -2.26
N GLN A 47 -9.35 8.23 -3.49
CA GLN A 47 -9.15 6.80 -3.75
C GLN A 47 -7.74 6.33 -3.37
N GLY A 48 -6.69 7.08 -3.71
CA GLY A 48 -5.33 6.77 -3.30
C GLY A 48 -5.16 6.77 -1.78
N LEU A 49 -5.77 7.73 -1.07
CA LEU A 49 -5.77 7.74 0.38
C LEU A 49 -6.52 6.52 0.97
N MET A 50 -7.65 6.13 0.39
CA MET A 50 -8.37 4.93 0.81
C MET A 50 -7.54 3.65 0.60
N ALA A 51 -6.84 3.54 -0.53
CA ALA A 51 -5.92 2.44 -0.81
C ALA A 51 -4.78 2.39 0.21
N SER A 52 -4.18 3.54 0.53
CA SER A 52 -3.14 3.67 1.55
C SER A 52 -3.64 3.20 2.92
N ARG A 53 -4.79 3.70 3.38
CA ARG A 53 -5.41 3.28 4.65
C ARG A 53 -5.67 1.78 4.69
N LYS A 54 -6.18 1.21 3.60
CA LYS A 54 -6.40 -0.24 3.50
C LYS A 54 -5.10 -1.02 3.55
N SER A 55 -4.04 -0.57 2.88
CA SER A 55 -2.72 -1.22 2.96
C SER A 55 -2.16 -1.25 4.39
N THR A 56 -2.39 -0.20 5.17
CA THR A 56 -2.03 -0.16 6.60
C THR A 56 -2.87 -1.14 7.42
N LEU A 57 -4.18 -1.21 7.15
CA LEU A 57 -5.07 -2.18 7.81
C LEU A 57 -4.68 -3.63 7.49
N VAL A 58 -4.30 -3.92 6.24
CA VAL A 58 -3.78 -5.23 5.82
C VAL A 58 -2.52 -5.59 6.61
N ALA A 59 -1.53 -4.69 6.66
CA ALA A 59 -0.30 -4.93 7.41
C ALA A 59 -0.61 -5.25 8.87
N ARG A 60 -1.46 -4.43 9.51
CA ARG A 60 -1.89 -4.63 10.89
C ARG A 60 -2.58 -5.97 11.09
N ALA A 61 -3.56 -6.29 10.24
CA ALA A 61 -4.31 -7.54 10.32
C ALA A 61 -3.39 -8.76 10.15
N LEU A 62 -2.44 -8.74 9.22
CA LEU A 62 -1.45 -9.80 9.05
C LEU A 62 -0.68 -10.05 10.35
N SER A 63 -0.10 -9.00 10.94
CA SER A 63 0.67 -9.14 12.17
C SER A 63 -0.19 -9.59 13.35
N ASP A 64 -1.43 -9.12 13.43
CA ASP A 64 -2.34 -9.40 14.53
C ASP A 64 -2.89 -10.83 14.48
N LEU A 65 -3.34 -11.29 13.30
CA LEU A 65 -3.80 -12.66 13.10
C LEU A 65 -2.68 -13.66 13.41
N VAL A 66 -1.45 -13.36 13.00
CA VAL A 66 -0.29 -14.21 13.30
C VAL A 66 0.03 -14.17 14.79
N ALA A 67 0.05 -12.99 15.42
CA ALA A 67 0.33 -12.85 16.83
C ALA A 67 -0.69 -13.52 17.76
N GLN A 68 -1.92 -13.75 17.27
CA GLN A 68 -2.99 -14.41 18.02
C GLN A 68 -2.99 -15.94 17.91
N LEU A 69 -2.09 -16.56 17.13
CA LEU A 69 -1.98 -18.03 17.07
C LEU A 69 -1.92 -18.63 18.49
N ALA A 70 -2.78 -19.62 18.75
CA ALA A 70 -2.92 -20.25 20.06
C ALA A 70 -1.60 -20.85 20.55
N SER A 71 -1.44 -20.93 21.87
CA SER A 71 -0.23 -21.46 22.50
C SER A 71 0.08 -22.87 22.00
N GLY A 72 1.28 -23.10 21.49
CA GLY A 72 1.70 -24.40 20.95
C GLY A 72 1.26 -24.65 19.50
N SER A 73 0.50 -23.74 18.88
CA SER A 73 0.22 -23.78 17.45
C SER A 73 1.40 -23.23 16.65
N ASN A 74 1.75 -23.96 15.59
CA ASN A 74 2.80 -23.57 14.66
C ASN A 74 2.20 -22.83 13.46
N MET A 75 3.05 -22.14 12.71
CA MET A 75 2.69 -21.65 11.39
C MET A 75 2.72 -22.83 10.41
N THR A 76 1.57 -23.30 9.94
CA THR A 76 1.46 -24.30 8.85
C THR A 76 0.93 -23.65 7.57
N GLU A 77 0.90 -24.41 6.47
CA GLU A 77 0.39 -23.96 5.17
C GLU A 77 -1.04 -23.43 5.28
N THR A 78 -1.87 -24.09 6.08
CA THR A 78 -3.27 -23.73 6.25
C THR A 78 -3.43 -22.44 7.04
N GLU A 79 -2.72 -22.24 8.16
CA GLU A 79 -2.77 -20.95 8.87
C GLU A 79 -2.22 -19.83 8.00
N ALA A 80 -1.08 -20.02 7.32
CA ALA A 80 -0.50 -19.02 6.44
C ALA A 80 -1.49 -18.60 5.35
N THR A 81 -2.10 -19.56 4.66
CA THR A 81 -3.11 -19.31 3.62
C THR A 81 -4.32 -18.57 4.18
N ASN A 82 -4.84 -18.98 5.34
CA ASN A 82 -5.98 -18.33 5.98
C ASN A 82 -5.68 -16.88 6.36
N VAL A 83 -4.50 -16.63 6.96
CA VAL A 83 -4.04 -15.29 7.34
C VAL A 83 -3.95 -14.39 6.11
N PHE A 84 -3.29 -14.86 5.03
CA PHE A 84 -3.16 -14.04 3.83
C PHE A 84 -4.50 -13.84 3.11
N ASN A 85 -5.42 -14.81 3.12
CA ASN A 85 -6.74 -14.68 2.53
C ASN A 85 -7.60 -13.66 3.29
N ALA A 86 -7.60 -13.73 4.62
CA ALA A 86 -8.26 -12.76 5.48
C ALA A 86 -7.72 -11.33 5.23
N ALA A 87 -6.39 -11.21 5.13
CA ALA A 87 -5.76 -9.92 4.83
C ALA A 87 -6.12 -9.40 3.43
N THR A 88 -6.17 -10.25 2.40
CA THR A 88 -6.59 -9.83 1.05
C THR A 88 -8.03 -9.33 0.99
N ALA A 89 -8.93 -9.87 1.82
CA ALA A 89 -10.33 -9.44 1.85
C ALA A 89 -10.48 -7.96 2.27
N ILE A 90 -9.57 -7.45 3.11
CA ILE A 90 -9.57 -6.05 3.58
C ILE A 90 -9.34 -5.06 2.43
N MET A 91 -8.62 -5.47 1.38
CA MET A 91 -8.33 -4.60 0.24
C MET A 91 -9.54 -4.33 -0.65
N SER A 92 -10.58 -5.16 -0.60
CA SER A 92 -11.79 -4.94 -1.42
C SER A 92 -12.34 -3.52 -1.27
N PRO A 93 -12.67 -2.78 -2.34
CA PRO A 93 -12.79 -3.23 -3.74
C PRO A 93 -11.52 -3.08 -4.58
N PHE A 94 -10.38 -2.72 -3.98
CA PHE A 94 -9.13 -2.53 -4.72
C PHE A 94 -8.54 -3.86 -5.18
N PRO A 95 -7.94 -3.92 -6.40
CA PRO A 95 -7.35 -5.14 -6.92
C PRO A 95 -6.16 -5.56 -6.07
N THR A 96 -6.02 -6.86 -5.81
CA THR A 96 -4.95 -7.46 -4.99
C THR A 96 -3.77 -7.96 -5.80
N THR A 97 -3.82 -7.88 -7.13
CA THR A 97 -2.74 -8.31 -8.03
C THR A 97 -1.43 -7.55 -7.81
N THR A 98 -1.50 -6.29 -7.36
CA THR A 98 -0.35 -5.46 -7.01
C THR A 98 -0.05 -5.43 -5.50
N LEU A 99 -0.79 -6.22 -4.71
CA LEU A 99 -0.59 -6.34 -3.26
C LEU A 99 0.47 -7.38 -2.96
N LYS A 100 1.64 -6.93 -2.52
CA LYS A 100 2.74 -7.77 -2.06
C LYS A 100 2.73 -7.80 -0.54
N MET A 101 2.79 -9.00 0.04
CA MET A 101 2.74 -9.17 1.49
C MET A 101 3.89 -10.06 1.94
N THR A 102 4.42 -9.77 3.12
CA THR A 102 5.46 -10.57 3.76
C THR A 102 5.23 -10.56 5.26
N ILE A 103 5.29 -11.74 5.87
CA ILE A 103 5.25 -11.91 7.32
C ILE A 103 6.57 -12.53 7.73
N THR A 104 7.23 -11.95 8.72
CA THR A 104 8.48 -12.48 9.28
C THR A 104 8.35 -12.60 10.79
N SER A 105 8.69 -13.76 11.34
CA SER A 105 8.94 -13.89 12.78
C SER A 105 10.41 -13.61 13.04
N VAL A 106 10.69 -12.58 13.83
CA VAL A 106 12.04 -12.18 14.23
C VAL A 106 12.20 -12.51 15.70
N GLU A 107 13.20 -13.31 16.03
CA GLU A 107 13.57 -13.63 17.40
C GLU A 107 14.71 -12.74 17.87
N PHE A 108 14.68 -12.38 19.14
CA PHE A 108 15.74 -11.64 19.79
C PHE A 108 16.63 -12.59 20.58
N VAL A 109 17.84 -12.81 20.07
CA VAL A 109 18.86 -13.64 20.70
C VAL A 109 19.70 -12.77 21.62
N VAL A 110 19.89 -13.18 22.87
CA VAL A 110 20.71 -12.42 23.83
C VAL A 110 22.14 -12.30 23.32
N ASN A 111 22.64 -11.07 23.22
CA ASN A 111 24.03 -10.78 22.89
C ASN A 111 24.53 -9.63 23.77
N SER A 112 25.31 -9.97 24.79
CA SER A 112 25.90 -9.02 25.75
C SER A 112 26.89 -8.03 25.13
N SER A 113 27.31 -8.24 23.88
CA SER A 113 28.21 -7.33 23.14
C SER A 113 27.47 -6.18 22.46
N LYS A 114 26.13 -6.21 22.40
CA LYS A 114 25.32 -5.17 21.77
C LYS A 114 24.79 -4.19 22.82
N ALA A 115 24.71 -2.91 22.46
CA ALA A 115 24.15 -1.87 23.34
C ALA A 115 22.71 -2.17 23.80
N ASN A 116 21.92 -2.83 22.94
CA ASN A 116 20.54 -3.24 23.24
C ASN A 116 20.46 -4.62 23.90
N GLY A 117 21.57 -5.33 24.12
CA GLY A 117 21.63 -6.66 24.73
C GLY A 117 21.08 -7.82 23.87
N TYR A 118 20.61 -7.55 22.65
CA TYR A 118 19.98 -8.54 21.77
C TYR A 118 20.39 -8.36 20.30
N ASP A 119 20.50 -9.47 19.58
CA ASP A 119 20.53 -9.54 18.12
C ASP A 119 19.14 -9.91 17.59
N ALA A 120 18.66 -9.19 16.58
CA ALA A 120 17.38 -9.47 15.92
C ALA A 120 17.63 -10.39 14.72
N LYS A 121 17.15 -11.63 14.78
CA LYS A 121 17.33 -12.63 13.73
C LYS A 121 15.99 -13.16 13.23
N PRO A 122 15.68 -13.07 11.93
CA PRO A 122 14.52 -13.74 11.36
C PRO A 122 14.62 -15.25 11.58
N ARG A 123 13.55 -15.85 12.12
CA ARG A 123 13.40 -17.30 12.28
C ARG A 123 12.74 -17.93 11.06
N TRP A 124 11.75 -17.25 10.52
CA TRP A 124 11.12 -17.61 9.26
C TRP A 124 10.48 -16.39 8.63
N THR A 125 10.31 -16.44 7.32
CA THR A 125 9.62 -15.42 6.54
C THR A 125 8.69 -16.10 5.54
N ILE A 126 7.49 -15.57 5.35
CA ILE A 126 6.52 -16.05 4.37
C ILE A 126 6.13 -14.87 3.49
N THR A 127 6.27 -15.06 2.18
CA THR A 127 5.97 -14.04 1.17
C THR A 127 4.76 -14.47 0.34
N ARG A 128 3.93 -13.52 -0.07
CA ARG A 128 2.85 -13.73 -1.02
C ARG A 128 2.92 -12.69 -2.13
N ASN A 129 2.66 -13.14 -3.36
CA ASN A 129 2.60 -12.30 -4.55
C ASN A 129 3.90 -11.51 -4.82
N GLY A 130 5.06 -12.16 -4.62
CA GLY A 130 6.37 -11.54 -4.86
C GLY A 130 6.77 -10.49 -3.80
N GLY A 131 6.31 -10.65 -2.56
CA GLY A 131 6.77 -9.89 -1.40
C GLY A 131 8.28 -10.04 -1.16
N THR A 132 8.87 -9.03 -0.53
CA THR A 132 10.31 -9.01 -0.25
C THR A 132 10.58 -9.67 1.10
N ALA A 133 11.13 -10.88 1.07
CA ALA A 133 11.57 -11.58 2.26
C ALA A 133 12.65 -10.81 3.01
N ARG A 134 12.62 -10.89 4.35
CA ARG A 134 13.74 -10.45 5.19
C ARG A 134 14.86 -11.50 5.13
N PRO A 135 16.14 -11.09 5.03
CA PRO A 135 17.24 -12.02 4.91
C PRO A 135 17.44 -12.81 6.21
N CYS A 136 17.93 -14.04 6.11
CA CYS A 136 18.28 -14.88 7.25
C CYS A 136 19.61 -14.47 7.91
N THR A 137 19.81 -13.17 8.10
CA THR A 137 20.99 -12.56 8.74
C THR A 137 20.55 -11.72 9.94
N ILE A 138 21.51 -11.35 10.78
CA ILE A 138 21.23 -10.40 11.87
C ILE A 138 20.79 -9.08 11.24
N LEU A 139 19.63 -8.57 11.67
CA LEU A 139 19.09 -7.30 11.20
C LEU A 139 19.83 -6.13 11.86
N ASN A 140 20.02 -5.06 11.09
CA ASN A 140 20.72 -3.88 11.53
C ASN A 140 19.83 -3.05 12.48
N PRO A 141 20.28 -2.72 13.70
CA PRO A 141 19.56 -1.79 14.56
C PRO A 141 19.55 -0.39 13.92
N VAL A 142 18.37 0.21 13.83
CA VAL A 142 18.16 1.56 13.29
C VAL A 142 17.36 2.44 14.24
N ALA A 143 17.37 3.76 14.03
CA ALA A 143 16.56 4.66 14.84
C ALA A 143 15.07 4.40 14.62
N ASN A 144 14.24 4.68 15.63
CA ASN A 144 12.79 4.48 15.55
C ASN A 144 12.09 5.36 14.48
N THR A 145 12.79 6.38 13.99
CA THR A 145 12.34 7.31 12.96
C THR A 145 12.75 6.91 11.55
N ASP A 146 13.63 5.91 11.41
CA ASP A 146 14.14 5.50 10.10
C ASP A 146 13.07 4.74 9.32
N ALA A 147 13.09 4.89 7.99
CA ALA A 147 12.16 4.19 7.12
C ALA A 147 12.32 2.66 7.27
N PRO A 148 11.22 1.91 7.39
CA PRO A 148 11.29 0.45 7.48
C PRO A 148 11.95 -0.17 6.25
N ALA A 149 12.86 -1.11 6.49
CA ALA A 149 13.50 -1.92 5.45
C ALA A 149 13.59 -3.37 5.91
N SER A 150 13.69 -4.30 4.96
CA SER A 150 13.76 -5.74 5.24
C SER A 150 15.02 -6.14 6.04
N THR A 151 16.10 -5.37 5.91
CA THR A 151 17.39 -5.58 6.59
C THR A 151 17.50 -4.90 7.95
N ASN A 152 16.52 -4.06 8.31
CA ASN A 152 16.64 -3.14 9.44
C ASN A 152 15.59 -3.45 10.51
N MET A 153 15.93 -3.14 11.75
CA MET A 153 15.07 -3.33 12.91
C MET A 153 15.13 -2.09 13.83
N PRO A 154 13.99 -1.44 14.14
CA PRO A 154 13.99 -0.28 15.03
C PRO A 154 14.41 -0.63 16.46
N ASN A 155 15.22 0.22 17.08
CA ASN A 155 15.75 0.01 18.44
C ASN A 155 14.65 -0.24 19.50
N GLY A 156 13.50 0.42 19.38
CA GLY A 156 12.38 0.27 20.32
C GLY A 156 11.69 -1.10 20.25
N MET A 157 11.98 -1.93 19.25
CA MET A 157 11.36 -3.25 19.10
C MET A 157 12.13 -4.36 19.82
N TYR A 158 13.42 -4.13 20.15
CA TYR A 158 14.26 -5.13 20.81
C TYR A 158 13.73 -5.47 22.21
N GLY A 159 13.84 -6.74 22.59
CA GLY A 159 13.51 -7.24 23.92
C GLY A 159 13.38 -8.75 23.92
N ALA A 160 13.07 -9.37 25.05
CA ALA A 160 12.93 -10.82 25.11
C ALA A 160 11.81 -11.38 24.20
N GLY A 161 12.01 -12.59 23.69
CA GLY A 161 11.05 -13.35 22.88
C GLY A 161 11.18 -13.09 21.38
N SER A 162 10.06 -13.11 20.67
CA SER A 162 9.98 -12.78 19.25
C SER A 162 9.00 -11.65 18.94
N ILE A 163 9.08 -11.15 17.73
CA ILE A 163 8.18 -10.14 17.17
C ILE A 163 7.82 -10.53 15.75
N ILE A 164 6.55 -10.33 15.42
CA ILE A 164 6.02 -10.53 14.09
C ILE A 164 6.08 -9.21 13.35
N VAL A 165 6.76 -9.22 12.22
CA VAL A 165 6.86 -8.10 11.30
C VAL A 165 6.01 -8.41 10.09
N ALA A 166 5.05 -7.56 9.78
CA ALA A 166 4.29 -7.66 8.54
C ALA A 166 4.65 -6.48 7.64
N ASP A 167 5.27 -6.79 6.50
CA ASP A 167 5.67 -5.86 5.45
C ASP A 167 4.66 -5.98 4.29
N VAL A 168 3.99 -4.88 3.95
CA VAL A 168 3.02 -4.79 2.85
C VAL A 168 3.48 -3.72 1.89
N THR A 169 3.52 -4.06 0.60
CA THR A 169 3.72 -3.08 -0.47
C THR A 169 2.56 -3.16 -1.43
N TYR A 170 1.90 -2.03 -1.67
CA TYR A 170 0.79 -1.92 -2.60
C TYR A 170 1.11 -0.88 -3.67
N ALA A 171 1.10 -1.30 -4.94
CA ALA A 171 1.26 -0.39 -6.06
C ALA A 171 -0.13 0.08 -6.52
N TYR A 172 -0.51 1.29 -6.11
CA TYR A 172 -1.79 1.90 -6.48
C TYR A 172 -1.69 2.58 -7.83
N GLN A 173 -2.56 2.21 -8.77
CA GLN A 173 -2.64 2.82 -10.10
C GLN A 173 -3.88 3.73 -10.17
N PRO A 174 -3.71 5.05 -10.34
CA PRO A 174 -4.82 5.98 -10.51
C PRO A 174 -5.55 5.71 -11.85
N PRO A 175 -6.86 5.41 -11.83
CA PRO A 175 -7.62 5.09 -13.05
C PRO A 175 -7.63 6.22 -14.10
N PHE A 176 -7.79 7.48 -13.70
CA PHE A 176 -7.81 8.66 -14.58
C PHE A 176 -6.45 9.38 -14.58
N GLY A 177 -5.73 9.34 -13.46
CA GLY A 177 -4.43 9.99 -13.32
C GLY A 177 -3.36 9.40 -14.25
N SER A 178 -3.46 8.13 -14.66
CA SER A 178 -2.45 7.51 -15.54
C SER A 178 -2.27 8.21 -16.89
N ALA A 179 -3.33 8.74 -17.52
CA ALA A 179 -3.24 9.45 -18.79
C ALA A 179 -2.88 10.94 -18.66
N VAL A 180 -3.29 11.59 -17.56
CA VAL A 180 -3.01 13.02 -17.31
C VAL A 180 -1.64 13.22 -16.64
N LEU A 181 -1.20 12.29 -15.79
CA LEU A 181 0.09 12.33 -15.08
C LEU A 181 1.25 11.72 -15.90
N GLN A 182 0.96 11.06 -17.03
CA GLN A 182 1.95 10.54 -17.98
C GLN A 182 2.82 11.62 -18.67
N TRP A 183 2.50 12.90 -18.50
CA TRP A 183 3.40 14.00 -18.91
C TRP A 183 4.75 13.98 -18.19
N SER A 184 4.86 13.25 -17.07
CA SER A 184 6.10 12.98 -16.35
C SER A 184 6.37 11.49 -16.36
N SER A 185 7.41 11.07 -17.11
CA SER A 185 7.78 9.70 -17.45
C SER A 185 8.32 8.84 -16.30
N THR A 186 7.65 8.82 -15.15
CA THR A 186 8.06 8.00 -14.00
C THR A 186 6.83 7.32 -13.39
N ASP A 187 6.76 6.00 -13.58
CA ASP A 187 5.83 5.04 -12.98
C ASP A 187 4.41 5.56 -12.65
N ALA A 188 3.42 5.14 -13.46
CA ALA A 188 2.00 5.40 -13.23
C ALA A 188 1.45 4.78 -11.91
N ALA A 189 2.28 4.08 -11.13
CA ALA A 189 1.92 3.44 -9.89
C ALA A 189 2.57 4.10 -8.68
N ILE A 190 1.76 4.49 -7.70
CA ILE A 190 2.21 5.00 -6.41
C ILE A 190 2.45 3.80 -5.48
N ASN A 191 3.72 3.56 -5.14
CA ASN A 191 4.10 2.46 -4.25
C ASN A 191 3.90 2.85 -2.77
N MET A 192 2.92 2.23 -2.13
CA MET A 192 2.60 2.42 -0.71
C MET A 192 3.23 1.27 0.09
N ARG A 193 4.22 1.59 0.93
CA ARG A 193 4.87 0.63 1.82
C ARG A 193 4.39 0.81 3.24
N GLN A 194 4.01 -0.28 3.89
CA GLN A 194 3.53 -0.31 5.27
C GLN A 194 4.20 -1.45 6.00
N THR A 195 4.81 -1.15 7.15
CA THR A 195 5.41 -2.16 8.04
C THR A 195 4.79 -2.01 9.41
N THR A 196 4.40 -3.12 10.00
CA THR A 196 3.92 -3.16 11.39
C THR A 196 4.69 -4.20 12.17
N TYR A 197 4.80 -3.97 13.47
CA TYR A 197 5.51 -4.79 14.42
C TYR A 197 4.55 -5.19 15.53
N MET A 198 4.37 -6.49 15.77
CA MET A 198 3.47 -6.99 16.79
C MET A 198 4.11 -8.14 17.55
N ARG A 199 4.09 -8.07 18.88
CA ARG A 199 4.50 -9.20 19.71
C ARG A 199 3.43 -10.30 19.66
N PRO A 200 3.81 -11.58 19.51
CA PRO A 200 2.92 -12.69 19.78
C PRO A 200 2.24 -12.56 21.16
N ARG A 201 0.93 -12.82 21.22
CA ARG A 201 0.11 -12.59 22.43
C ARG A 201 -0.04 -13.83 23.29
N ASN A 202 -0.13 -15.00 22.64
CA ASN A 202 -0.44 -16.27 23.32
C ASN A 202 0.78 -17.19 23.49
N GLN A 203 1.93 -16.82 22.94
CA GLN A 203 3.17 -17.60 23.01
C GLN A 203 4.38 -16.68 22.81
N THR A 204 5.58 -17.08 23.20
CA THR A 204 6.79 -16.24 23.11
C THR A 204 7.43 -16.29 21.73
N ILE A 205 7.31 -17.42 21.04
CA ILE A 205 7.88 -17.69 19.72
C ILE A 205 6.85 -18.50 18.95
N ILE A 206 6.57 -18.10 17.71
CA ILE A 206 5.78 -18.89 16.77
C ILE A 206 6.77 -19.64 15.89
N ALA A 207 6.74 -20.98 15.93
CA ALA A 207 7.61 -21.81 15.11
C ALA A 207 6.95 -22.15 13.76
N MET A 208 7.77 -22.38 12.75
CA MET A 208 7.37 -22.88 11.44
C MET A 208 8.17 -24.16 11.18
N PRO A 209 7.63 -25.35 11.49
CA PRO A 209 8.38 -26.60 11.45
C PRO A 209 8.67 -27.07 10.02
N THR A 210 7.79 -26.75 9.08
CA THR A 210 7.90 -27.09 7.67
C THR A 210 7.77 -25.84 6.81
N ALA A 211 8.53 -25.77 5.73
CA ALA A 211 8.43 -24.66 4.79
C ALA A 211 7.06 -24.66 4.11
N VAL A 212 6.38 -23.52 4.18
CA VAL A 212 5.11 -23.26 3.49
C VAL A 212 5.36 -22.63 2.12
N THR A 213 4.35 -22.54 1.27
CA THR A 213 4.44 -21.88 -0.04
C THR A 213 4.89 -20.42 0.14
N GLY A 214 5.99 -20.03 -0.52
CA GLY A 214 6.59 -18.70 -0.37
C GLY A 214 7.27 -18.48 0.99
N GLY A 215 7.37 -19.53 1.82
CA GLY A 215 8.01 -19.58 3.12
C GLY A 215 9.49 -19.95 3.04
N THR A 216 10.30 -19.34 3.90
CA THR A 216 11.71 -19.67 4.10
C THR A 216 11.96 -19.77 5.60
N ILE A 217 12.50 -20.91 6.04
CA ILE A 217 12.95 -21.13 7.42
C ILE A 217 14.40 -20.71 7.48
N CYS A 218 14.74 -19.82 8.41
CA CYS A 218 16.11 -19.42 8.66
C CYS A 218 16.77 -20.39 9.66
N PRO A 219 18.06 -20.71 9.48
CA PRO A 219 18.76 -21.62 10.39
C PRO A 219 18.80 -21.04 11.80
N SER A 220 18.47 -21.86 12.81
CA SER A 220 18.73 -21.53 14.21
C SER A 220 20.24 -21.41 14.41
N SER A 221 20.70 -20.28 14.96
CA SER A 221 22.08 -20.11 15.43
C SER A 221 22.23 -20.73 16.80
#